data_AF-A0A2C6AGU6-F1
#
_entry.id   AF-A0A2C6AGU6-F1
#
_cell.length_a   1.000
_cell.length_b   1.000
_cell.length_c   1.000
_cell.angle_alpha   90.00
_cell.angle_beta   90.00
_cell.angle_gamma   90.00
#
_symmetry.space_group_name_H-M   'P 1'
#
loop_
_entity.id
_entity.type
_entity.pdbx_description
1 polymer ?
#
loop_
_entity_poly.entity_id
_entity_poly.type
_entity_poly.pdbx_seq_one_letter_code
_entity_poly.pdbx_strand_id
1 'polypeptide(L)'
;MPPAQHPAAGLFFILFLIWMLFPESEYQGQSPVLSELAAERLARYRDALDVLNTTRWGDFAPGTSEPSAADDDDDGDGDDGDAAEPKYLNLTGFRREDGFAWEDLGRFRERGLRLSRHAIPPVAGPQPCDLAQGDAVWANASGTLRGEWVRRPGSVPRRYDGYNLSRTVPGVDWVGDKAEWARNMTGETGRMMLRLESNKTVTRYAAELDDGGSPPAADSMPLSGGSIRNVRGTATIEDTTGSGLNWEMRLWGVHWPRQGVVLLTTTSEKCC
;
A
#
# COMPACT_ATOMS: atom_id res chain seq x y z
N MET A 1 -39.29 -32.98 62.02
CA MET A 1 -39.20 -33.11 60.54
C MET A 1 -38.00 -32.29 60.09
N PRO A 2 -36.98 -32.87 59.45
CA PRO A 2 -35.86 -32.09 58.94
C PRO A 2 -36.31 -31.33 57.67
N PRO A 3 -35.91 -30.07 57.48
CA PRO A 3 -36.25 -29.34 56.27
C PRO A 3 -35.52 -29.95 55.07
N ALA A 4 -36.24 -30.16 53.97
CA ALA A 4 -35.67 -30.59 52.71
C ALA A 4 -34.69 -29.52 52.22
N GLN A 5 -33.39 -29.81 52.28
CA GLN A 5 -32.40 -29.03 51.57
C GLN A 5 -32.69 -29.19 50.07
N HIS A 6 -33.01 -28.09 49.38
CA HIS A 6 -33.17 -28.07 47.93
C HIS A 6 -31.80 -27.76 47.31
N PRO A 7 -30.96 -28.77 46.96
CA PRO A 7 -29.62 -28.53 46.42
C PRO A 7 -29.65 -27.74 45.11
N ALA A 8 -30.76 -27.81 44.37
CA ALA A 8 -31.00 -27.04 43.16
C ALA A 8 -31.02 -25.51 43.42
N ALA A 9 -31.60 -25.05 44.53
CA ALA A 9 -31.69 -23.63 44.83
C ALA A 9 -30.31 -23.00 45.12
N GLY A 10 -29.43 -23.74 45.82
CA GLY A 10 -28.04 -23.32 46.03
C GLY A 10 -27.25 -23.28 44.71
N LEU A 11 -27.49 -24.24 43.83
CA LEU A 11 -26.82 -24.31 42.53
C LEU A 11 -27.26 -23.16 41.59
N PHE A 12 -28.54 -22.82 41.59
CA PHE A 12 -29.04 -21.63 40.86
C PHE A 12 -28.52 -20.32 41.44
N PHE A 13 -28.37 -20.23 42.76
CA PHE A 13 -27.79 -19.05 43.41
C PHE A 13 -26.30 -18.87 43.05
N ILE A 14 -25.54 -19.96 42.99
CA ILE A 14 -24.14 -19.94 42.55
C ILE A 14 -24.04 -19.58 41.07
N LEU A 15 -24.88 -20.14 40.20
CA LEU A 15 -24.94 -19.79 38.77
C LEU A 15 -25.31 -18.32 38.57
N PHE A 16 -26.23 -17.79 39.37
CA PHE A 16 -26.60 -16.38 39.36
C PHE A 16 -25.45 -15.47 39.84
N LEU A 17 -24.70 -15.90 40.87
CA LEU A 17 -23.50 -15.21 41.33
C LEU A 17 -22.38 -15.21 40.27
N ILE A 18 -22.19 -16.33 39.57
CA ILE A 18 -21.24 -16.44 38.45
C ILE A 18 -21.72 -15.53 37.30
N TRP A 19 -23.00 -15.52 36.96
CA TRP A 19 -23.54 -14.64 35.93
C TRP A 19 -23.43 -13.14 36.29
N MET A 20 -23.55 -12.79 37.58
CA MET A 20 -23.39 -11.42 38.06
C MET A 20 -21.92 -10.98 38.17
N LEU A 21 -21.01 -11.91 38.50
CA LEU A 21 -19.57 -11.64 38.64
C LEU A 21 -18.79 -11.77 37.32
N PHE A 22 -19.33 -12.51 36.35
CA PHE A 22 -18.85 -12.61 34.97
C PHE A 22 -19.89 -11.98 34.03
N PRO A 23 -20.03 -10.64 34.02
CA PRO A 23 -20.79 -10.00 32.96
C PRO A 23 -20.16 -10.43 31.62
N GLU A 24 -20.96 -10.92 30.69
CA GLU A 24 -20.53 -11.18 29.32
C GLU A 24 -19.80 -9.93 28.80
N SER A 25 -18.48 -10.03 28.71
CA SER A 25 -17.57 -8.89 28.68
C SER A 25 -17.45 -8.24 27.30
N GLU A 26 -18.50 -8.28 26.46
CA GLU A 26 -18.38 -7.84 25.07
C GLU A 26 -19.25 -6.65 24.67
N TYR A 27 -20.23 -6.20 25.47
CA TYR A 27 -21.21 -5.22 24.93
C TYR A 27 -21.57 -3.99 25.79
N GLN A 28 -20.83 -3.66 26.86
CA GLN A 28 -21.16 -2.48 27.70
C GLN A 28 -20.08 -1.40 27.83
N GLY A 29 -19.06 -1.39 26.96
CA GLY A 29 -18.00 -0.39 27.07
C GLY A 29 -17.18 -0.17 25.81
N GLN A 30 -17.81 0.14 24.67
CA GLN A 30 -17.08 0.84 23.61
C GLN A 30 -16.81 2.26 24.13
N SER A 31 -15.61 2.46 24.68
CA SER A 31 -15.25 3.68 25.41
C SER A 31 -15.32 4.92 24.52
N PRO A 32 -15.62 6.11 25.08
CA PRO A 32 -15.55 7.38 24.34
C PRO A 32 -14.17 7.63 23.71
N VAL A 33 -13.11 7.08 24.31
CA VAL A 33 -11.73 7.15 23.80
C VAL A 33 -11.58 6.49 22.41
N LEU A 34 -12.28 5.37 22.16
CA LEU A 34 -12.26 4.74 20.83
C LEU A 34 -13.01 5.58 19.78
N SER A 35 -14.03 6.34 20.21
CA SER A 35 -14.77 7.25 19.34
C SER A 35 -13.94 8.48 18.96
N GLU A 36 -13.24 9.09 19.93
CA GLU A 36 -12.33 10.21 19.67
C GLU A 36 -11.16 9.79 18.77
N LEU A 37 -10.54 8.64 19.04
CA LEU A 37 -9.49 8.08 18.18
C LEU A 37 -9.99 7.80 16.76
N ALA A 38 -11.21 7.29 16.62
CA ALA A 38 -11.82 7.06 15.31
C ALA A 38 -12.10 8.38 14.57
N ALA A 39 -12.58 9.42 15.29
CA ALA A 39 -12.83 10.74 14.73
C ALA A 39 -11.55 11.42 14.25
N GLU A 40 -10.47 11.34 15.03
CA GLU A 40 -9.16 11.88 14.65
C GLU A 40 -8.57 11.18 13.41
N ARG A 41 -8.67 9.85 13.35
CA ARG A 41 -8.27 9.07 12.16
C ARG A 41 -9.08 9.47 10.93
N LEU A 42 -10.39 9.63 11.09
CA LEU A 42 -11.27 10.04 10.00
C LEU A 42 -10.95 11.46 9.51
N ALA A 43 -10.66 12.39 10.42
CA ALA A 43 -10.25 13.75 10.06
C ALA A 43 -8.96 13.75 9.23
N ARG A 44 -7.94 12.97 9.64
CA ARG A 44 -6.70 12.80 8.87
C ARG A 44 -6.94 12.22 7.48
N TYR A 45 -7.83 11.23 7.34
CA TYR A 45 -8.15 10.67 6.03
C TYR A 45 -8.88 11.66 5.12
N ARG A 46 -9.72 12.53 5.67
CA ARG A 46 -10.39 13.59 4.90
C ARG A 46 -9.40 14.64 4.42
N ASP A 47 -8.50 15.10 5.29
CA ASP A 47 -7.44 16.05 4.94
C ASP A 47 -6.55 15.49 3.81
N ALA A 48 -6.13 14.23 3.93
CA ALA A 48 -5.37 13.56 2.87
C ALA A 48 -6.17 13.45 1.56
N LEU A 49 -7.48 13.20 1.63
CA LEU A 49 -8.36 13.15 0.46
C LEU A 49 -8.49 14.54 -0.20
N ASP A 50 -8.58 15.60 0.59
CA ASP A 50 -8.66 16.98 0.08
C ASP A 50 -7.37 17.37 -0.66
N VAL A 51 -6.21 17.00 -0.14
CA VAL A 51 -4.93 17.15 -0.85
C VAL A 51 -4.97 16.36 -2.17
N LEU A 52 -5.35 15.09 -2.14
CA LEU A 52 -5.40 14.25 -3.36
C LEU A 52 -6.37 14.79 -4.42
N ASN A 53 -7.50 15.36 -4.01
CA ASN A 53 -8.48 15.96 -4.92
C ASN A 53 -7.96 17.23 -5.62
N THR A 54 -7.00 17.93 -5.02
CA THR A 54 -6.39 19.14 -5.59
C THR A 54 -5.13 18.86 -6.41
N THR A 55 -4.54 17.68 -6.23
CA THR A 55 -3.33 17.28 -6.96
C THR A 55 -3.64 16.58 -8.28
N ARG A 56 -2.76 16.75 -9.26
CA ARG A 56 -2.76 16.02 -10.53
C ARG A 56 -1.50 15.19 -10.71
N TRP A 57 -1.55 14.29 -11.69
CA TRP A 57 -0.38 13.54 -12.12
C TRP A 57 0.77 14.49 -12.47
N GLY A 58 1.96 14.24 -11.93
CA GLY A 58 3.16 15.06 -12.12
C GLY A 58 3.40 16.14 -11.06
N ASP A 59 2.46 16.38 -10.13
CA ASP A 59 2.69 17.31 -9.01
C ASP A 59 3.64 16.71 -7.95
N PHE A 60 3.85 15.39 -7.98
CA PHE A 60 4.88 14.70 -7.21
C PHE A 60 6.01 14.25 -8.14
N ALA A 61 7.16 14.91 -8.03
CA ALA A 61 8.35 14.66 -8.84
C ALA A 61 9.62 14.92 -7.99
N PRO A 62 9.93 14.02 -7.03
CA PRO A 62 11.01 14.24 -6.07
C PRO A 62 12.44 14.06 -6.64
N GLY A 63 12.59 13.69 -7.92
CA GLY A 63 13.85 13.24 -8.51
C GLY A 63 14.11 13.75 -9.93
N THR A 64 14.16 15.07 -10.10
CA THR A 64 14.57 15.72 -11.37
C THR A 64 15.85 16.55 -11.26
N SER A 65 16.48 16.58 -10.10
CA SER A 65 17.80 17.19 -9.92
C SER A 65 18.86 16.08 -9.83
N GLU A 66 19.36 15.60 -10.96
CA GLU A 66 20.78 15.27 -10.98
C GLU A 66 21.51 16.62 -10.90
N PRO A 67 22.25 16.92 -9.82
CA PRO A 67 23.24 17.98 -9.93
C PRO A 67 24.27 17.46 -10.94
N SER A 68 24.41 18.14 -12.06
CA SER A 68 25.61 18.01 -12.88
C SER A 68 26.79 18.11 -11.93
N ALA A 69 27.49 16.99 -11.73
CA ALA A 69 28.82 17.05 -11.17
C ALA A 69 29.59 17.99 -12.09
N ALA A 70 30.23 18.98 -11.48
CA ALA A 70 31.06 19.94 -12.16
C ALA A 70 32.08 19.21 -13.05
N ASP A 71 31.79 19.17 -14.35
CA ASP A 71 32.82 19.27 -15.36
C ASP A 71 32.95 20.77 -15.62
N ASP A 72 33.82 21.40 -14.82
CA ASP A 72 34.55 22.57 -15.26
C ASP A 72 35.30 22.13 -16.53
N ASP A 73 34.73 22.39 -17.70
CA ASP A 73 35.42 22.82 -18.92
C ASP A 73 34.49 22.73 -20.15
N ASP A 74 34.57 23.78 -20.98
CA ASP A 74 34.35 23.76 -22.44
C ASP A 74 32.96 24.16 -23.01
N ASP A 75 32.88 25.46 -23.34
CA ASP A 75 32.37 26.06 -24.57
C ASP A 75 31.01 25.62 -25.18
N GLY A 76 30.03 26.54 -25.11
CA GLY A 76 29.19 26.89 -26.27
C GLY A 76 27.72 26.45 -26.25
N ASP A 77 26.84 27.45 -26.38
CA ASP A 77 25.39 27.39 -26.59
C ASP A 77 24.52 26.85 -25.44
N GLY A 78 24.14 27.77 -24.55
CA GLY A 78 23.10 27.58 -23.53
C GLY A 78 21.70 27.49 -24.15
N ASP A 79 21.24 26.26 -24.35
CA ASP A 79 19.82 25.93 -24.23
C ASP A 79 19.63 25.44 -22.78
N ASP A 80 19.13 26.33 -21.92
CA ASP A 80 18.85 26.08 -20.51
C ASP A 80 17.76 25.00 -20.38
N GLY A 81 18.17 23.74 -20.45
CA GLY A 81 17.33 22.60 -20.10
C GLY A 81 17.05 22.62 -18.60
N ASP A 82 16.02 23.38 -18.21
CA ASP A 82 15.48 23.50 -16.86
C ASP A 82 15.49 22.14 -16.14
N ALA A 83 16.51 21.92 -15.29
CA ALA A 83 16.52 20.81 -14.35
C ALA A 83 15.39 21.07 -13.36
N ALA A 84 14.19 20.55 -13.68
CA ALA A 84 12.97 20.86 -12.96
C ALA A 84 13.16 20.65 -11.46
N GLU A 85 12.84 21.66 -10.65
CA GLU A 85 12.97 21.57 -9.21
C GLU A 85 12.15 20.40 -8.64
N PRO A 86 12.65 19.70 -7.59
CA PRO A 86 11.97 18.53 -7.06
C PRO A 86 10.67 18.91 -6.36
N LYS A 87 9.56 18.33 -6.83
CA LYS A 87 8.18 18.60 -6.37
C LYS A 87 7.73 17.54 -5.37
N TYR A 88 7.17 18.00 -4.26
CA TYR A 88 6.68 17.17 -3.15
C TYR A 88 5.22 17.50 -2.85
N LEU A 89 4.53 16.57 -2.20
CA LEU A 89 3.14 16.77 -1.79
C LEU A 89 3.05 16.95 -0.28
N ASN A 90 2.10 17.78 0.16
CA ASN A 90 1.79 17.91 1.59
C ASN A 90 0.96 16.72 2.09
N LEU A 91 1.45 15.51 1.83
CA LEU A 91 0.82 14.26 2.25
C LEU A 91 1.89 13.42 2.93
N THR A 92 1.58 12.91 4.12
CA THR A 92 2.49 12.06 4.91
C THR A 92 3.11 10.95 4.04
N GLY A 93 4.44 10.88 4.01
CA GLY A 93 5.21 9.98 3.16
C GLY A 93 5.75 10.65 1.89
N PHE A 94 5.09 11.70 1.40
CA PHE A 94 5.40 12.39 0.15
C PHE A 94 5.99 13.80 0.37
N ARG A 95 6.23 14.19 1.62
CA ARG A 95 6.87 15.46 1.97
C ARG A 95 8.38 15.35 1.85
N ARG A 96 9.07 16.48 1.67
CA ARG A 96 10.53 16.52 1.59
C ARG A 96 11.16 16.16 2.94
N GLU A 97 10.59 16.68 4.02
CA GLU A 97 11.03 16.47 5.40
C GLU A 97 10.83 15.04 5.92
N ASP A 98 10.01 14.22 5.26
CA ASP A 98 9.83 12.81 5.62
C ASP A 98 11.08 11.98 5.28
N GLY A 99 11.96 12.47 4.40
CA GLY A 99 13.29 11.93 4.18
C GLY A 99 13.34 10.54 3.53
N PHE A 100 12.27 10.11 2.85
CA PHE A 100 12.23 8.88 2.07
C PHE A 100 13.19 8.94 0.87
N ALA A 101 13.79 7.79 0.53
CA ALA A 101 14.73 7.63 -0.59
C ALA A 101 13.99 7.58 -1.94
N TRP A 102 13.33 8.68 -2.29
CA TRP A 102 12.51 8.78 -3.50
C TRP A 102 13.33 8.69 -4.80
N GLU A 103 14.66 8.81 -4.75
CA GLU A 103 15.57 8.52 -5.86
C GLU A 103 15.46 7.07 -6.38
N ASP A 104 15.10 6.10 -5.53
CA ASP A 104 14.87 4.72 -5.95
C ASP A 104 13.52 4.51 -6.66
N LEU A 105 12.60 5.48 -6.62
CA LEU A 105 11.30 5.38 -7.29
C LEU A 105 11.46 5.26 -8.81
N GLY A 106 12.40 6.01 -9.39
CA GLY A 106 12.72 5.93 -10.82
C GLY A 106 13.22 4.54 -11.20
N ARG A 107 14.15 3.99 -10.42
CA ARG A 107 14.69 2.63 -10.62
C ARG A 107 13.61 1.56 -10.47
N PHE A 108 12.72 1.71 -9.48
CA PHE A 108 11.58 0.81 -9.28
C PHE A 108 10.64 0.84 -10.49
N ARG A 109 10.28 2.04 -10.97
CA ARG A 109 9.45 2.23 -12.16
C ARG A 109 10.06 1.57 -13.39
N GLU A 110 11.34 1.85 -13.68
CA GLU A 110 12.02 1.29 -14.85
C GLU A 110 12.10 -0.24 -14.78
N ARG A 111 12.41 -0.80 -13.60
CA ARG A 111 12.41 -2.24 -13.40
C ARG A 111 11.02 -2.85 -13.60
N GLY A 112 9.98 -2.21 -13.09
CA GLY A 112 8.59 -2.64 -13.29
C GLY A 112 8.21 -2.67 -14.77
N LEU A 113 8.53 -1.61 -15.51
CA LEU A 113 8.36 -1.56 -16.96
C LEU A 113 9.17 -2.64 -17.67
N ARG A 114 10.44 -2.84 -17.31
CA ARG A 114 11.24 -3.92 -17.91
C ARG A 114 10.62 -5.30 -17.71
N LEU A 115 10.10 -5.57 -16.51
CA LEU A 115 9.42 -6.84 -16.20
C LEU A 115 8.10 -6.99 -16.95
N SER A 116 7.30 -5.92 -17.06
CA SER A 116 6.04 -5.96 -17.82
C SER A 116 6.28 -6.20 -19.32
N ARG A 117 7.27 -5.52 -19.89
CA ARG A 117 7.69 -5.68 -21.29
C ARG A 117 8.26 -7.07 -21.59
N HIS A 118 8.91 -7.68 -20.60
CA HIS A 118 9.39 -9.06 -20.73
C HIS A 118 8.23 -10.07 -20.71
N ALA A 119 7.22 -9.84 -19.88
CA ALA A 119 6.02 -10.69 -19.82
C ALA A 119 5.12 -10.55 -21.05
N ILE A 120 5.04 -9.35 -21.64
CA ILE A 120 4.22 -9.03 -22.81
C ILE A 120 5.12 -8.38 -23.87
N PRO A 121 5.76 -9.18 -24.74
CA PRO A 121 6.64 -8.64 -25.77
C PRO A 121 5.84 -7.80 -26.79
N PRO A 122 6.45 -6.75 -27.36
CA PRO A 122 5.80 -5.93 -28.37
C PRO A 122 5.53 -6.76 -29.63
N VAL A 123 4.28 -6.76 -30.10
CA VAL A 123 3.90 -7.32 -31.41
C VAL A 123 3.86 -6.14 -32.37
N ALA A 124 4.81 -6.08 -33.32
CA ALA A 124 4.94 -5.10 -34.42
C ALA A 124 4.06 -3.84 -34.30
N GLY A 125 4.54 -2.81 -33.58
CA GLY A 125 3.80 -1.56 -33.35
C GLY A 125 3.96 -1.01 -31.93
N PRO A 126 3.13 -0.02 -31.52
CA PRO A 126 3.11 0.53 -30.17
C PRO A 126 2.82 -0.55 -29.13
N GLN A 127 3.40 -0.42 -27.94
CA GLN A 127 3.33 -1.46 -26.93
C GLN A 127 1.93 -1.53 -26.28
N PRO A 128 1.18 -2.66 -26.41
CA PRO A 128 -0.22 -2.71 -25.98
C PRO A 128 -0.43 -2.54 -24.47
N CYS A 129 0.56 -2.89 -23.64
CA CYS A 129 0.50 -2.75 -22.19
C CYS A 129 0.66 -1.29 -21.72
N ASP A 130 1.49 -0.49 -22.40
CA ASP A 130 1.74 0.91 -22.05
C ASP A 130 0.51 1.78 -22.34
N LEU A 131 -0.29 1.39 -23.35
CA LEU A 131 -1.51 2.11 -23.76
C LEU A 131 -2.80 1.47 -23.23
N ALA A 132 -2.71 0.33 -22.53
CA ALA A 132 -3.84 -0.54 -22.17
C ALA A 132 -4.80 -0.83 -23.36
N GLN A 133 -4.25 -0.89 -24.58
CA GLN A 133 -5.01 -1.08 -25.83
C GLN A 133 -5.16 -2.56 -26.21
N GLY A 134 -4.47 -3.48 -25.53
CA GLY A 134 -4.57 -4.93 -25.76
C GLY A 134 -5.80 -5.59 -25.13
N ASP A 135 -6.00 -6.87 -25.42
CA ASP A 135 -6.95 -7.71 -24.68
C ASP A 135 -6.55 -7.85 -23.22
N ALA A 136 -7.51 -8.21 -22.35
CA ALA A 136 -7.21 -8.45 -20.95
C ALA A 136 -6.21 -9.61 -20.82
N VAL A 137 -5.01 -9.31 -20.31
CA VAL A 137 -3.94 -10.29 -20.10
C VAL A 137 -4.44 -11.38 -19.15
N TRP A 138 -5.19 -11.00 -18.12
CA TRP A 138 -5.87 -11.90 -17.20
C TRP A 138 -7.13 -11.21 -16.68
N ALA A 139 -8.29 -11.82 -16.90
CA ALA A 139 -9.56 -11.26 -16.44
C ALA A 139 -9.77 -11.46 -14.93
N ASN A 140 -9.19 -12.52 -14.36
CA ASN A 140 -9.29 -12.86 -12.93
C ASN A 140 -7.89 -13.03 -12.34
N ALA A 141 -7.62 -12.28 -11.28
CA ALA A 141 -6.35 -12.30 -10.56
C ALA A 141 -6.28 -13.27 -9.38
N SER A 142 -7.32 -14.08 -9.19
CA SER A 142 -7.40 -14.99 -8.04
C SER A 142 -6.46 -16.17 -8.20
N GLY A 143 -5.66 -16.47 -7.19
CA GLY A 143 -4.66 -17.54 -7.24
C GLY A 143 -3.70 -17.51 -6.06
N THR A 144 -2.79 -18.48 -6.01
CA THR A 144 -1.69 -18.50 -5.03
C THR A 144 -0.36 -18.48 -5.77
N LEU A 145 0.42 -17.45 -5.52
CA LEU A 145 1.79 -17.30 -5.99
C LEU A 145 2.73 -17.74 -4.87
N ARG A 146 3.74 -18.53 -5.22
CA ARG A 146 4.82 -18.94 -4.31
C ARG A 146 6.13 -18.60 -4.98
N GLY A 147 7.05 -18.05 -4.21
CA GLY A 147 8.37 -17.71 -4.71
C GLY A 147 9.33 -17.39 -3.57
N GLU A 148 10.52 -16.99 -3.97
CA GLU A 148 11.55 -16.51 -3.06
C GLU A 148 11.62 -15.00 -3.15
N TRP A 149 11.88 -14.35 -2.01
CA TRP A 149 12.21 -12.95 -1.97
C TRP A 149 13.71 -12.80 -1.71
N VAL A 150 14.29 -11.74 -2.29
CA VAL A 150 15.68 -11.36 -2.09
C VAL A 150 15.70 -9.88 -1.76
N ARG A 151 16.28 -9.53 -0.60
CA ARG A 151 16.52 -8.15 -0.20
C ARG A 151 17.63 -7.59 -1.07
N ARG A 152 17.36 -6.47 -1.72
CA ARG A 152 18.38 -5.73 -2.46
C ARG A 152 18.73 -4.47 -1.69
N PRO A 153 20.01 -4.06 -1.67
CA PRO A 153 20.39 -2.78 -1.12
C PRO A 153 19.72 -1.67 -1.94
N GLY A 154 19.17 -0.67 -1.25
CA GLY A 154 18.70 0.57 -1.86
C GLY A 154 19.87 1.48 -2.22
N SER A 155 19.56 2.59 -2.90
CA SER A 155 20.49 3.71 -3.12
C SER A 155 21.13 4.21 -1.83
N VAL A 156 20.29 4.40 -0.80
CA VAL A 156 20.69 4.83 0.53
C VAL A 156 20.53 3.67 1.51
N PRO A 157 21.56 3.30 2.28
CA PRO A 157 21.42 2.33 3.36
C PRO A 157 20.53 2.94 4.44
N ARG A 158 19.27 2.46 4.49
CA ARG A 158 18.30 2.86 5.52
C ARG A 158 18.06 1.69 6.47
N ARG A 159 18.00 2.03 7.74
CA ARG A 159 17.57 1.14 8.83
C ARG A 159 16.30 1.75 9.45
N TYR A 160 15.66 1.01 10.34
CA TYR A 160 14.44 1.44 11.02
C TYR A 160 14.57 2.84 11.67
N ASP A 161 15.71 3.12 12.31
CA ASP A 161 16.07 4.42 12.88
C ASP A 161 16.18 5.55 11.85
N GLY A 162 16.38 5.20 10.58
CA GLY A 162 16.35 6.12 9.45
C GLY A 162 14.95 6.56 9.03
N TYR A 163 13.89 5.95 9.59
CA TYR A 163 12.49 6.36 9.43
C TYR A 163 11.97 6.89 10.75
N ASN A 164 11.90 8.21 10.89
CA ASN A 164 11.32 8.83 12.08
C ASN A 164 9.79 8.83 12.00
N LEU A 165 9.19 7.65 12.16
CA LEU A 165 7.74 7.46 12.04
C LEU A 165 6.96 8.32 13.03
N SER A 166 7.52 8.57 14.23
CA SER A 166 6.95 9.49 15.21
C SER A 166 6.94 10.95 14.74
N ARG A 167 7.86 11.37 13.87
CA ARG A 167 7.81 12.69 13.22
C ARG A 167 6.89 12.71 12.01
N THR A 168 6.90 11.65 11.21
CA THR A 168 6.08 11.56 9.99
C THR A 168 4.59 11.43 10.33
N VAL A 169 4.25 10.75 11.43
CA VAL A 169 2.88 10.62 11.96
C VAL A 169 2.89 10.78 13.49
N PRO A 170 2.86 12.02 14.02
CA PRO A 170 2.97 12.30 15.45
C PRO A 170 1.75 11.92 16.31
N GLY A 171 0.77 11.19 15.75
CA GLY A 171 -0.44 10.71 16.43
C GLY A 171 -0.67 9.21 16.24
N VAL A 172 0.40 8.45 16.00
CA VAL A 172 0.40 6.99 15.99
C VAL A 172 1.49 6.52 16.92
N ASP A 173 1.12 5.68 17.89
CA ASP A 173 2.08 4.98 18.73
C ASP A 173 2.69 3.85 17.91
N TRP A 174 3.83 4.15 17.30
CA TRP A 174 4.60 3.17 16.57
C TRP A 174 5.19 2.17 17.55
N VAL A 175 4.81 0.91 17.37
CA VAL A 175 5.43 -0.19 18.11
C VAL A 175 6.78 -0.44 17.47
N GLY A 176 7.77 0.36 17.84
CA GLY A 176 9.15 0.11 17.46
C GLY A 176 9.69 -1.21 18.02
N ASP A 177 10.99 -1.39 17.85
CA ASP A 177 11.85 -2.43 18.43
C ASP A 177 11.70 -2.68 19.95
N LYS A 178 10.94 -1.84 20.67
CA LYS A 178 10.62 -1.99 22.10
C LYS A 178 9.70 -3.16 22.41
N ALA A 179 9.01 -3.73 21.42
CA ALA A 179 8.21 -4.93 21.61
C ALA A 179 8.90 -6.14 20.98
N GLU A 180 9.04 -7.24 21.75
CA GLU A 180 9.67 -8.47 21.26
C GLU A 180 8.97 -9.09 20.04
N TRP A 181 7.70 -8.73 19.80
CA TRP A 181 6.88 -9.16 18.68
C TRP A 181 6.92 -8.21 17.46
N ALA A 182 7.56 -7.04 17.58
CA ALA A 182 7.69 -6.02 16.53
C ALA A 182 9.05 -6.09 15.81
N ARG A 183 9.55 -7.31 15.58
CA ARG A 183 10.85 -7.53 14.94
C ARG A 183 10.75 -7.33 13.44
N ASN A 184 11.74 -6.68 12.83
CA ASN A 184 11.78 -6.51 11.38
C ASN A 184 12.41 -7.74 10.69
N MET A 185 12.06 -7.95 9.42
CA MET A 185 12.74 -8.91 8.56
C MET A 185 14.17 -8.44 8.31
N THR A 186 15.16 -9.22 8.74
CA THR A 186 16.58 -8.82 8.71
C THR A 186 17.40 -9.63 7.71
N GLY A 187 16.92 -10.81 7.32
CA GLY A 187 17.62 -11.66 6.37
C GLY A 187 17.73 -11.08 4.97
N GLU A 188 18.62 -11.68 4.20
CA GLU A 188 18.88 -11.30 2.81
C GLU A 188 17.94 -12.02 1.85
N THR A 189 17.44 -13.19 2.24
CA THR A 189 16.55 -14.02 1.43
C THR A 189 15.53 -14.75 2.28
N GLY A 190 14.44 -15.14 1.62
CA GLY A 190 13.41 -15.97 2.24
C GLY A 190 12.33 -16.40 1.27
N ARG A 191 11.24 -16.94 1.80
CA ARG A 191 10.12 -17.46 1.02
C ARG A 191 8.92 -16.54 1.13
N MET A 192 8.18 -16.39 0.04
CA MET A 192 6.98 -15.59 -0.02
C MET A 192 5.84 -16.39 -0.63
N MET A 193 4.66 -16.31 -0.01
CA MET A 193 3.41 -16.77 -0.57
C MET A 193 2.45 -15.60 -0.67
N LEU A 194 1.88 -15.38 -1.84
CA LEU A 194 0.87 -14.35 -2.07
C LEU A 194 -0.40 -15.02 -2.56
N ARG A 195 -1.44 -15.02 -1.73
CA ARG A 195 -2.77 -15.48 -2.09
C ARG A 195 -3.61 -14.28 -2.49
N LEU A 196 -4.12 -14.27 -3.71
CA LEU A 196 -4.95 -13.21 -4.27
C LEU A 196 -6.40 -13.68 -4.41
N GLU A 197 -7.31 -12.79 -4.08
CA GLU A 197 -8.75 -12.96 -4.19
C GLU A 197 -9.32 -11.70 -4.88
N SER A 198 -9.66 -11.83 -6.16
CA SER A 198 -10.29 -10.75 -6.92
C SER A 198 -11.80 -10.77 -6.70
N ASN A 199 -12.40 -9.61 -6.53
CA ASN A 199 -13.85 -9.51 -6.62
C ASN A 199 -14.27 -9.73 -8.10
N LYS A 200 -15.47 -10.29 -8.28
CA LYS A 200 -16.13 -10.41 -9.60
C LYS A 200 -16.61 -9.05 -10.11
N THR A 201 -16.80 -8.06 -9.23
CA THR A 201 -17.24 -6.73 -9.62
C THR A 201 -16.15 -5.99 -10.41
N VAL A 202 -16.52 -5.49 -11.59
CA VAL A 202 -15.67 -4.67 -12.44
C VAL A 202 -16.21 -3.26 -12.39
N THR A 203 -15.40 -2.31 -11.93
CA THR A 203 -15.71 -0.90 -12.09
C THR A 203 -15.24 -0.51 -13.48
N ARG A 204 -16.20 -0.17 -14.34
CA ARG A 204 -15.89 0.39 -15.66
C ARG A 204 -15.89 1.91 -15.56
N TYR A 205 -14.77 2.50 -15.91
CA TYR A 205 -14.70 3.94 -16.15
C TYR A 205 -15.05 4.14 -17.61
N ALA A 206 -16.26 4.65 -17.87
CA ALA A 206 -16.58 5.12 -19.20
C ALA A 206 -15.66 6.28 -19.52
N ALA A 207 -15.11 6.30 -20.73
CA ALA A 207 -14.55 7.53 -21.25
C ALA A 207 -15.75 8.46 -21.43
N GLU A 208 -15.80 9.54 -20.64
CA GLU A 208 -16.90 10.51 -20.74
C GLU A 208 -16.96 11.00 -22.19
N LEU A 209 -18.15 10.91 -22.80
CA LEU A 209 -18.37 11.51 -24.11
C LEU A 209 -18.10 13.01 -23.96
N ASP A 210 -17.41 13.60 -24.92
CA ASP A 210 -17.25 15.06 -24.96
C ASP A 210 -18.65 15.72 -25.04
N ASP A 211 -18.76 17.01 -24.71
CA ASP A 211 -20.02 17.78 -24.62
C ASP A 211 -20.84 17.77 -25.93
N GLY A 212 -20.22 17.32 -27.04
CA GLY A 212 -20.83 17.06 -28.35
C GLY A 212 -21.21 15.61 -28.68
N GLY A 213 -21.19 14.68 -27.72
CA GLY A 213 -21.56 13.27 -27.92
C GLY A 213 -20.55 12.46 -28.75
N SER A 214 -19.34 12.97 -28.94
CA SER A 214 -18.25 12.29 -29.64
C SER A 214 -17.37 11.51 -28.66
N PRO A 215 -16.78 10.37 -29.07
CA PRO A 215 -15.81 9.67 -28.23
C PRO A 215 -14.64 10.61 -27.91
N PRO A 216 -14.16 10.63 -26.66
CA PRO A 216 -13.05 11.47 -26.25
C PRO A 216 -11.82 11.21 -27.13
N ALA A 217 -11.05 12.26 -27.42
CA ALA A 217 -9.78 12.14 -28.12
C ALA A 217 -8.91 11.08 -27.42
N ALA A 218 -8.06 10.36 -28.17
CA ALA A 218 -7.23 9.27 -27.63
C ALA A 218 -6.44 9.67 -26.37
N ASP A 219 -6.05 10.94 -26.26
CA ASP A 219 -5.32 11.53 -25.13
C ASP A 219 -6.16 11.69 -23.85
N SER A 220 -7.48 11.57 -23.95
CA SER A 220 -8.44 11.68 -22.83
C SER A 220 -9.10 10.35 -22.45
N MET A 221 -8.73 9.25 -23.11
CA MET A 221 -9.13 7.92 -22.66
C MET A 221 -8.37 7.54 -21.37
N PRO A 222 -9.05 6.90 -20.39
CA PRO A 222 -8.35 6.42 -19.20
C PRO A 222 -7.26 5.43 -19.62
N LEU A 223 -6.00 5.78 -19.31
CA LEU A 223 -4.78 4.99 -19.60
C LEU A 223 -4.85 3.54 -19.13
N SER A 224 -5.79 3.23 -18.23
CA SER A 224 -6.10 1.91 -17.66
C SER A 224 -6.96 1.00 -18.55
N GLY A 225 -7.38 1.48 -19.73
CA GLY A 225 -8.26 0.74 -20.62
C GLY A 225 -9.69 0.60 -20.10
N GLY A 226 -10.09 1.47 -19.16
CA GLY A 226 -11.47 1.68 -18.71
C GLY A 226 -12.05 0.60 -17.78
N SER A 227 -11.26 -0.36 -17.30
CA SER A 227 -11.73 -1.40 -16.37
C SER A 227 -10.76 -1.62 -15.21
N ILE A 228 -11.27 -1.51 -13.99
CA ILE A 228 -10.52 -1.70 -12.75
C ILE A 228 -11.27 -2.69 -11.87
N ARG A 229 -10.55 -3.58 -11.19
CA ARG A 229 -11.11 -4.57 -10.25
C ARG A 229 -10.48 -4.43 -8.88
N ASN A 230 -11.29 -4.61 -7.85
CA ASN A 230 -10.79 -4.69 -6.48
C ASN A 230 -10.17 -6.06 -6.22
N VAL A 231 -8.98 -6.06 -5.64
CA VAL A 231 -8.24 -7.27 -5.27
C VAL A 231 -7.89 -7.20 -3.80
N ARG A 232 -8.11 -8.32 -3.12
CA ARG A 232 -7.63 -8.57 -1.76
C ARG A 232 -6.52 -9.60 -1.84
N GLY A 233 -5.52 -9.47 -0.99
CA GLY A 233 -4.48 -10.46 -0.86
C GLY A 233 -4.14 -10.79 0.58
N THR A 234 -3.59 -11.97 0.77
CA THR A 234 -2.85 -12.34 1.98
C THR A 234 -1.43 -12.67 1.54
N ALA A 235 -0.44 -11.95 2.07
CA ALA A 235 0.97 -12.27 1.87
C ALA A 235 1.54 -12.91 3.14
N THR A 236 2.17 -14.05 2.97
CA THR A 236 2.97 -14.72 3.99
C THR A 236 4.44 -14.61 3.60
N ILE A 237 5.25 -14.00 4.44
CA ILE A 237 6.68 -13.80 4.21
C ILE A 237 7.43 -14.53 5.31
N GLU A 238 8.37 -15.38 4.90
CA GLU A 238 9.23 -16.14 5.78
C GLU A 238 10.67 -15.69 5.57
N ASP A 239 11.35 -15.33 6.65
CA ASP A 239 12.77 -15.02 6.66
C ASP A 239 13.58 -16.29 6.96
N THR A 240 14.24 -16.85 5.94
CA THR A 240 14.99 -18.11 6.09
C THR A 240 16.43 -17.91 6.50
N THR A 241 16.98 -16.70 6.33
CA THR A 241 18.41 -16.41 6.58
C THR A 241 18.65 -15.47 7.76
N GLY A 242 17.65 -14.68 8.14
CA GLY A 242 17.69 -13.78 9.29
C GLY A 242 16.99 -14.38 10.50
N SER A 243 15.86 -13.78 10.91
CA SER A 243 15.26 -14.08 12.22
C SER A 243 14.49 -15.40 12.30
N GLY A 244 14.31 -16.13 11.19
CA GLY A 244 13.53 -17.37 11.16
C GLY A 244 12.03 -17.16 11.35
N LEU A 245 11.53 -15.94 11.14
CA LEU A 245 10.15 -15.55 11.46
C LEU A 245 9.26 -15.56 10.23
N ASN A 246 7.99 -15.92 10.47
CA ASN A 246 6.93 -15.88 9.48
C ASN A 246 5.99 -14.72 9.80
N TRP A 247 5.66 -13.95 8.77
CA TRP A 247 4.77 -12.80 8.86
C TRP A 247 3.61 -13.00 7.91
N GLU A 248 2.39 -12.76 8.40
CA GLU A 248 1.20 -12.71 7.57
C GLU A 248 0.66 -11.28 7.56
N MET A 249 0.38 -10.77 6.37
CA MET A 249 -0.20 -9.45 6.18
C MET A 249 -1.37 -9.49 5.22
N ARG A 250 -2.35 -8.62 5.49
CA ARG A 250 -3.47 -8.38 4.58
C ARG A 250 -3.11 -7.26 3.63
N LEU A 251 -3.39 -7.51 2.36
CA LEU A 251 -3.16 -6.61 1.25
C LEU A 251 -4.50 -6.21 0.63
N TRP A 252 -4.59 -4.96 0.23
CA TRP A 252 -5.75 -4.39 -0.46
C TRP A 252 -5.27 -3.62 -1.67
N GLY A 253 -6.00 -3.73 -2.76
CA GLY A 253 -5.53 -3.13 -3.98
C GLY A 253 -6.47 -3.23 -5.16
N VAL A 254 -5.90 -2.90 -6.31
CA VAL A 254 -6.61 -2.78 -7.57
C VAL A 254 -5.84 -3.51 -8.66
N HIS A 255 -6.59 -4.06 -9.60
CA HIS A 255 -6.09 -4.79 -10.75
C HIS A 255 -6.59 -4.14 -12.04
N TRP A 256 -5.66 -3.95 -12.97
CA TRP A 256 -5.88 -3.46 -14.33
C TRP A 256 -5.77 -4.61 -15.34
N PRO A 257 -6.89 -5.23 -15.75
CA PRO A 257 -6.86 -6.47 -16.53
C PRO A 257 -6.14 -6.34 -17.88
N ARG A 258 -6.24 -5.19 -18.54
CA ARG A 258 -5.64 -4.94 -19.88
C ARG A 258 -4.14 -4.65 -19.81
N GLN A 259 -3.66 -4.11 -18.70
CA GLN A 259 -2.23 -3.91 -18.45
C GLN A 259 -1.59 -5.12 -17.79
N GLY A 260 -2.41 -5.94 -17.12
CA GLY A 260 -1.98 -7.10 -16.35
C GLY A 260 -1.25 -6.72 -15.05
N VAL A 261 -1.48 -5.52 -14.53
CA VAL A 261 -0.82 -4.98 -13.33
C VAL A 261 -1.75 -5.04 -12.13
N VAL A 262 -1.22 -5.41 -10.97
CA VAL A 262 -1.91 -5.32 -9.68
C VAL A 262 -1.08 -4.42 -8.75
N LEU A 263 -1.72 -3.41 -8.20
CA LEU A 263 -1.16 -2.61 -7.11
C LEU A 263 -1.79 -3.07 -5.80
N LEU A 264 -0.96 -3.46 -4.84
CA LEU A 264 -1.37 -3.89 -3.51
C LEU A 264 -0.73 -2.98 -2.46
N THR A 265 -1.49 -2.66 -1.44
CA THR A 265 -1.07 -1.84 -0.30
C THR A 265 -1.42 -2.55 0.98
N THR A 266 -0.67 -2.26 2.05
CA THR A 266 -0.92 -2.77 3.39
C THR A 266 -0.91 -1.63 4.38
N THR A 267 -1.67 -1.79 5.46
CA THR A 267 -1.60 -0.90 6.63
C THR A 267 -0.69 -1.50 7.71
N SER A 268 0.07 -2.56 7.40
CA SER A 268 0.99 -3.17 8.33
C SER A 268 2.27 -2.36 8.44
N GLU A 269 2.66 -2.04 9.67
CA GLU A 269 3.87 -1.28 10.01
C GLU A 269 5.15 -2.13 9.90
N LYS A 270 5.02 -3.44 9.63
CA LYS A 270 6.11 -4.44 9.74
C LYS A 270 7.06 -4.51 8.55
N CYS A 271 6.80 -3.74 7.49
CA CYS A 271 7.58 -3.77 6.25
C CYS A 271 8.44 -2.50 6.07
N CYS A 272 8.58 -1.68 7.11
CA CYS A 272 9.39 -0.46 7.11
C CYS A 272 10.79 -0.69 7.69
#